data_AF-A0A2R6I9G4-F1
#
_entry.id   AF-A0A2R6I9G4-F1
#
_cell.length_a   1.000
_cell.length_b   1.000
_cell.length_c   1.000
_cell.angle_alpha   90.00
_cell.angle_beta   90.00
_cell.angle_gamma   90.00
#
_symmetry.space_group_name_H-M   'P 1'
#
loop_
_entity.id
_entity.type
_entity.pdbx_description
1 polymer ?
#
loop_
_entity_poly.entity_id
_entity_poly.type
_entity_poly.pdbx_seq_one_letter_code
_entity_poly.pdbx_strand_id
1 'polypeptide(L)'
;MKGGVTNERVTTTSVGLPAGADRGSPQPFITNSEVDDEIGLNRRRTKRKLKRYNKRGGLETSYKKIKEFAAWTISRAYEVRSFHFGFVVLLYSMWLLVDFLVQVSLDVAEFRPTPRVTADQFRRHLSRRLDKLI
;
A
#
# COMPACT_ATOMS: atom_id res chain seq x y z
N MET A 1 4.69 -34.54 24.09
CA MET A 1 5.59 -34.15 22.97
C MET A 1 5.13 -32.80 22.42
N LYS A 2 5.84 -31.69 22.64
CA LYS A 2 5.49 -30.40 22.01
C LYS A 2 6.70 -29.47 21.97
N GLY A 3 7.08 -29.06 20.75
CA GLY A 3 7.96 -27.92 20.47
C GLY A 3 9.44 -28.24 20.39
N GLY A 4 9.86 -29.05 19.40
CA GLY A 4 11.28 -29.12 19.04
C GLY A 4 11.75 -27.73 18.61
N VAL A 5 12.73 -27.17 19.33
CA VAL A 5 13.38 -25.92 18.94
C VAL A 5 14.15 -26.20 17.65
N THR A 6 13.63 -25.73 16.52
CA THR A 6 14.40 -25.72 15.27
C THR A 6 15.51 -24.70 15.43
N ASN A 7 16.73 -25.17 15.68
CA ASN A 7 17.97 -24.38 15.63
C ASN A 7 18.30 -23.99 14.17
N GLU A 8 17.35 -23.36 13.48
CA GLU A 8 17.56 -22.88 12.12
C GLU A 8 18.34 -21.57 12.21
N ARG A 9 19.52 -21.53 11.57
CA ARG A 9 20.39 -20.36 11.58
C ARG A 9 19.73 -19.24 10.77
N VAL A 10 19.14 -18.27 11.45
CA VAL A 10 18.57 -17.07 10.81
C VAL A 10 19.71 -16.13 10.44
N THR A 11 20.00 -16.03 9.15
CA THR A 11 20.98 -15.06 8.63
C THR A 11 20.29 -13.75 8.31
N THR A 12 20.76 -12.66 8.90
CA THR A 12 20.23 -11.31 8.66
C THR A 12 21.28 -10.48 7.92
N THR A 13 20.94 -10.00 6.73
CA THR A 13 21.82 -9.16 5.91
C THR A 13 21.52 -7.68 6.20
N SER A 14 22.55 -6.93 6.57
CA SER A 14 22.47 -5.46 6.72
C SER A 14 23.08 -4.80 5.49
N VAL A 15 22.35 -3.85 4.90
CA VAL A 15 22.72 -3.17 3.66
C VAL A 15 22.75 -1.67 3.92
N GLY A 16 23.93 -1.05 3.80
CA GLY A 16 24.08 0.39 3.86
C GLY A 16 23.93 0.99 2.46
N LEU A 17 22.90 1.80 2.24
CA LEU A 17 22.81 2.56 1.00
C LEU A 17 23.49 3.91 1.13
N PRO A 18 24.20 4.36 0.09
CA PRO A 18 24.71 5.72 0.05
C PRO A 18 23.56 6.71 0.16
N ALA A 19 23.84 7.85 0.78
CA ALA A 19 22.93 8.98 0.86
C ALA A 19 22.32 9.28 -0.52
N GLY A 20 21.00 9.17 -0.63
CA GLY A 20 20.29 9.60 -1.83
C GLY A 20 20.23 11.12 -1.91
N ALA A 21 19.97 11.69 -3.08
CA ALA A 21 19.90 13.14 -3.30
C ALA A 21 18.97 13.90 -2.31
N ASP A 22 18.01 13.18 -1.70
CA ASP A 22 16.98 13.70 -0.80
C ASP A 22 17.24 13.39 0.69
N ARG A 23 18.29 12.62 1.02
CA ARG A 23 18.61 12.22 2.40
C ARG A 23 20.11 12.37 2.64
N GLY A 24 20.49 13.32 3.49
CA GLY A 24 21.89 13.66 3.80
C GLY A 24 22.68 12.61 4.61
N SER A 25 22.19 11.38 4.76
CA SER A 25 22.90 10.32 5.47
C SER A 25 22.68 8.94 4.83
N PRO A 26 23.65 8.02 4.95
CA PRO A 26 23.48 6.63 4.54
C PRO A 26 22.28 6.00 5.23
N GLN A 27 21.50 5.23 4.48
CA GLN A 27 20.26 4.65 4.98
C GLN A 27 20.45 3.13 5.16
N PRO A 28 20.46 2.63 6.41
CA PRO A 28 20.62 1.19 6.66
C PRO A 28 19.29 0.44 6.42
N PHE A 29 19.37 -0.70 5.73
CA PHE A 29 18.26 -1.63 5.53
C PHE A 29 18.65 -3.00 6.07
N ILE A 30 17.78 -3.56 6.90
CA ILE A 30 17.94 -4.91 7.42
C ILE A 30 16.96 -5.81 6.67
N THR A 31 17.46 -6.90 6.11
CA THR A 31 16.61 -7.84 5.37
C THR A 31 17.08 -9.29 5.57
N ASN A 32 16.11 -10.20 5.59
CA ASN A 32 16.34 -11.64 5.53
C ASN A 32 16.61 -12.14 4.09
N SER A 33 16.53 -11.24 3.12
CA SER A 33 16.85 -11.52 1.73
C SER A 33 18.34 -11.50 1.51
N GLU A 34 18.85 -12.42 0.72
CA GLU A 34 20.18 -12.25 0.13
C GLU A 34 20.22 -10.99 -0.73
N VAL A 35 21.26 -10.20 -0.47
CA VAL A 35 21.60 -8.96 -1.17
C VAL A 35 23.08 -9.04 -1.49
N ASP A 36 23.40 -8.87 -2.76
CA ASP A 36 24.76 -8.90 -3.28
C ASP A 36 24.86 -7.87 -4.43
N ASP A 37 26.03 -7.27 -4.57
CA ASP A 37 26.39 -6.32 -5.62
C ASP A 37 27.68 -6.66 -6.37
N GLU A 38 28.30 -7.82 -6.08
CA GLU A 38 29.54 -8.31 -6.73
C GLU A 38 29.41 -8.39 -8.25
N ILE A 39 28.31 -8.96 -8.75
CA ILE A 39 28.04 -9.06 -10.18
C ILE A 39 26.89 -8.14 -10.61
N GLY A 40 26.93 -7.71 -11.88
CA GLY A 40 25.92 -6.80 -12.45
C GLY A 40 24.47 -7.32 -12.34
N LEU A 41 24.27 -8.64 -12.40
CA LEU A 41 22.96 -9.27 -12.21
C LEU A 41 22.45 -9.12 -10.77
N ASN A 42 23.32 -9.38 -9.79
CA ASN A 42 23.00 -9.28 -8.36
C ASN A 42 22.73 -7.84 -7.98
N ARG A 43 23.54 -6.89 -8.47
CA ARG A 43 23.30 -5.46 -8.31
C ARG A 43 21.93 -5.01 -8.86
N ARG A 44 21.49 -5.54 -10.01
CA ARG A 44 20.14 -5.25 -10.56
C ARG A 44 19.02 -5.83 -9.69
N ARG A 45 19.18 -7.06 -9.18
CA ARG A 45 18.21 -7.69 -8.26
C ARG A 45 18.11 -6.92 -6.95
N THR A 46 19.24 -6.56 -6.37
CA THR A 46 19.36 -5.71 -5.17
C THR A 46 18.66 -4.36 -5.35
N LYS A 47 18.96 -3.64 -6.46
CA LYS A 47 18.26 -2.38 -6.79
C LYS A 47 16.75 -2.57 -6.95
N ARG A 48 16.28 -3.67 -7.54
CA ARG A 48 14.83 -3.96 -7.65
C ARG A 48 14.19 -4.21 -6.30
N LYS A 49 14.83 -4.99 -5.41
CA LYS A 49 14.35 -5.22 -4.04
C LYS A 49 14.24 -3.90 -3.27
N LEU A 50 15.27 -3.07 -3.36
CA LEU A 50 15.25 -1.75 -2.75
C LEU A 50 14.15 -0.85 -3.32
N LYS A 51 14.01 -0.78 -4.66
CA LYS A 51 12.93 0.00 -5.30
C LYS A 51 11.55 -0.47 -4.83
N ARG A 52 11.37 -1.77 -4.59
CA ARG A 52 10.14 -2.32 -4.01
C ARG A 52 9.96 -1.89 -2.56
N TYR A 53 11.02 -1.91 -1.74
CA TYR A 53 10.96 -1.43 -0.37
C TYR A 53 10.70 0.08 -0.30
N ASN A 54 11.24 0.90 -1.21
CA ASN A 54 10.93 2.32 -1.29
C ASN A 54 9.44 2.60 -1.58
N LYS A 55 8.69 1.63 -2.12
CA LYS A 55 7.23 1.71 -2.23
C LYS A 55 6.50 1.49 -0.89
N ARG A 56 7.19 1.25 0.23
CA ARG A 56 6.60 1.05 1.57
C ARG A 56 5.68 2.21 1.99
N GLY A 57 6.00 3.44 1.60
CA GLY A 57 5.15 4.63 1.81
C GLY A 57 3.80 4.58 1.07
N GLY A 58 3.56 3.56 0.24
CA GLY A 58 2.25 3.30 -0.37
C GLY A 58 1.15 3.12 0.67
N LEU A 59 1.46 2.62 1.87
CA LEU A 59 0.49 2.53 2.96
C LEU A 59 0.08 3.92 3.47
N GLU A 60 1.03 4.83 3.74
CA GLU A 60 0.73 6.21 4.17
C GLU A 60 -0.07 6.97 3.11
N THR A 61 0.31 6.79 1.83
CA THR A 61 -0.41 7.37 0.70
C THR A 61 -1.84 6.84 0.62
N SER A 62 -2.03 5.53 0.82
CA SER A 62 -3.35 4.90 0.86
C SER A 62 -4.17 5.40 2.05
N TYR A 63 -3.56 5.52 3.24
CA TYR A 63 -4.23 6.06 4.44
C TYR A 63 -4.70 7.50 4.25
N LYS A 64 -3.91 8.34 3.58
CA LYS A 64 -4.31 9.71 3.23
C LYS A 64 -5.55 9.71 2.33
N LYS A 65 -5.62 8.78 1.37
CA LYS A 65 -6.79 8.60 0.49
C LYS A 65 -8.01 8.01 1.19
N ILE A 66 -7.83 7.04 2.09
CA ILE A 66 -8.91 6.47 2.91
C ILE A 66 -9.60 7.59 3.70
N LYS A 67 -8.85 8.53 4.28
CA LYS A 67 -9.43 9.68 4.99
C LYS A 67 -10.31 10.58 4.10
N GLU A 68 -10.10 10.60 2.78
CA GLU A 68 -10.99 11.32 1.85
C GLU A 68 -12.38 10.67 1.77
N PHE A 69 -12.56 9.42 2.18
CA PHE A 69 -13.87 8.75 2.24
C PHE A 69 -14.54 8.86 3.61
N ALA A 70 -13.81 9.31 4.63
CA ALA A 70 -14.33 9.42 5.98
C ALA A 70 -15.27 10.62 6.11
N ALA A 71 -16.50 10.36 6.52
CA ALA A 71 -17.40 11.40 7.02
C ALA A 71 -16.91 11.91 8.38
N TRP A 72 -17.08 13.20 8.65
CA TRP A 72 -16.75 13.75 9.95
C TRP A 72 -17.66 13.17 11.04
N THR A 73 -17.08 12.73 12.16
CA THR A 73 -17.82 12.18 13.31
C THR A 73 -17.24 12.71 14.63
N ILE A 74 -18.12 13.12 15.55
CA ILE A 74 -17.77 13.56 16.92
C ILE A 74 -17.84 12.39 17.90
N SER A 75 -18.42 11.26 17.49
CA SER A 75 -18.71 10.15 18.41
C SER A 75 -17.44 9.61 19.05
N ARG A 76 -17.49 9.44 20.38
CA ARG A 76 -16.42 8.84 21.19
C ARG A 76 -16.68 7.37 21.51
N ALA A 77 -17.85 6.84 21.17
CA ALA A 77 -18.18 5.44 21.36
C ALA A 77 -17.26 4.56 20.51
N TYR A 78 -16.69 3.52 21.13
CA TYR A 78 -15.72 2.64 20.49
C TYR A 78 -16.34 1.87 19.33
N GLU A 79 -17.59 1.41 19.48
CA GLU A 79 -18.30 0.67 18.43
C GLU A 79 -18.48 1.53 17.19
N VAL A 80 -18.89 2.79 17.38
CA VAL A 80 -19.10 3.76 16.29
C VAL A 80 -17.79 4.05 15.57
N ARG A 81 -16.67 4.21 16.28
CA ARG A 81 -15.37 4.47 15.66
C ARG A 81 -14.85 3.26 14.89
N SER A 82 -15.03 2.06 15.42
CA SER A 82 -14.61 0.81 14.78
C SER A 82 -15.43 0.53 13.52
N PHE A 83 -16.75 0.68 13.61
CA PHE A 83 -17.65 0.61 12.46
C PHE A 83 -17.27 1.65 11.40
N HIS A 84 -17.10 2.91 11.82
CA HIS A 84 -16.74 3.99 10.92
C HIS A 84 -15.44 3.67 10.18
N PHE A 85 -14.38 3.28 10.90
CA PHE A 85 -13.11 2.88 10.30
C PHE A 85 -13.27 1.74 9.28
N GLY A 86 -13.96 0.65 9.65
CA GLY A 86 -14.22 -0.47 8.76
C GLY A 86 -15.01 -0.06 7.51
N PHE A 87 -16.02 0.80 7.68
CA PHE A 87 -16.84 1.31 6.59
C PHE A 87 -16.03 2.18 5.62
N VAL A 88 -15.15 3.05 6.12
CA VAL A 88 -14.26 3.86 5.27
C VAL A 88 -13.31 2.96 4.46
N VAL A 89 -12.74 1.92 5.07
CA VAL A 89 -11.88 0.94 4.39
C VAL A 89 -12.64 0.19 3.31
N LEU A 90 -13.90 -0.18 3.56
CA LEU A 90 -14.78 -0.80 2.56
C LEU A 90 -15.03 0.12 1.36
N LEU A 91 -15.39 1.40 1.60
CA LEU A 91 -15.62 2.36 0.52
C LEU A 91 -14.38 2.58 -0.34
N TYR A 92 -13.21 2.69 0.29
CA TYR A 92 -11.93 2.80 -0.41
C TYR A 92 -11.65 1.56 -1.26
N SER A 93 -11.89 0.36 -0.71
CA SER A 93 -11.67 -0.91 -1.42
C SER A 93 -12.63 -1.07 -2.60
N MET A 94 -13.89 -0.64 -2.44
CA MET A 94 -14.88 -0.62 -3.52
C MET A 94 -14.49 0.35 -4.64
N TRP A 95 -13.98 1.53 -4.29
CA TRP A 95 -13.45 2.47 -5.28
C TRP A 95 -12.30 1.86 -6.08
N LEU A 96 -11.31 1.24 -5.42
CA LEU A 96 -10.21 0.54 -6.10
C LEU A 96 -10.71 -0.57 -7.04
N LEU A 97 -11.71 -1.33 -6.61
CA LEU A 97 -12.29 -2.39 -7.42
C LEU A 97 -13.00 -1.83 -8.66
N VAL A 98 -13.77 -0.75 -8.51
CA VAL A 98 -14.43 -0.07 -9.64
C VAL A 98 -13.40 0.52 -10.59
N ASP A 99 -12.38 1.18 -10.07
CA ASP A 99 -11.29 1.72 -10.88
C ASP A 99 -10.57 0.61 -11.67
N PHE A 100 -10.26 -0.50 -11.00
CA PHE A 100 -9.66 -1.68 -11.63
C PHE A 100 -10.57 -2.25 -12.73
N LEU A 101 -11.87 -2.41 -12.47
CA LEU A 101 -12.82 -2.93 -13.45
C LEU A 101 -12.94 -2.00 -14.66
N VAL A 102 -12.92 -0.68 -14.45
CA VAL A 102 -12.91 0.30 -15.54
C VAL A 102 -11.63 0.19 -16.37
N GLN A 103 -10.46 0.05 -15.73
CA GLN A 103 -9.21 -0.16 -16.46
C GLN A 103 -9.22 -1.44 -17.31
N VAL A 104 -9.75 -2.54 -16.77
CA VAL A 104 -9.92 -3.80 -17.50
C VAL A 104 -10.90 -3.63 -18.67
N SER A 105 -12.02 -2.94 -18.47
CA SER A 105 -13.02 -2.71 -19.53
C SER A 105 -12.51 -1.84 -20.68
N LEU A 106 -11.50 -1.01 -20.44
CA LEU A 106 -10.87 -0.13 -21.43
C LEU A 106 -9.68 -0.80 -22.14
N ASP A 107 -9.52 -2.12 -21.96
CA ASP A 107 -8.48 -2.96 -22.58
C ASP A 107 -7.05 -2.43 -22.34
N VAL A 108 -6.84 -1.83 -21.16
CA VAL A 108 -5.52 -1.34 -20.76
C VAL A 108 -4.65 -2.55 -20.39
N ALA A 109 -3.85 -3.01 -21.35
CA ALA A 109 -2.97 -4.19 -21.22
C ALA A 109 -1.97 -4.12 -20.04
N GLU A 110 -1.72 -2.94 -19.46
CA GLU A 110 -0.88 -2.76 -18.29
C GLU A 110 -1.60 -1.97 -17.19
N PHE A 111 -1.75 -2.59 -16.01
CA PHE A 111 -2.31 -1.93 -14.82
C PHE A 111 -1.59 -0.62 -14.52
N ARG A 112 -2.33 0.50 -14.56
CA ARG A 112 -1.74 1.81 -14.29
C ARG A 112 -1.84 2.16 -12.81
N PRO A 113 -0.77 2.71 -12.21
CA PRO A 113 -0.81 3.17 -10.83
C PRO A 113 -1.66 4.44 -10.64
N THR A 114 -1.96 5.17 -11.72
CA THR A 114 -2.85 6.34 -11.68
C THR A 114 -4.29 5.89 -11.89
N PRO A 115 -5.21 6.16 -10.95
CA PRO A 115 -6.61 5.78 -11.09
C PRO A 115 -7.27 6.54 -12.24
N ARG A 116 -8.13 5.84 -13.00
CA ARG A 116 -9.00 6.40 -14.04
C ARG A 116 -10.25 7.02 -13.47
N VAL A 117 -10.85 6.36 -12.48
CA VAL A 117 -11.96 6.87 -11.69
C VAL A 117 -11.36 7.54 -10.47
N THR A 118 -11.56 8.85 -10.32
CA THR A 118 -11.09 9.54 -9.10
C THR A 118 -11.98 9.20 -7.91
N ALA A 119 -11.42 9.26 -6.70
CA ALA A 119 -12.18 9.02 -5.46
C ALA A 119 -13.44 9.91 -5.37
N ASP A 120 -13.33 11.17 -5.82
CA ASP A 120 -14.43 12.13 -5.85
C ASP A 120 -15.52 11.74 -6.87
N GLN A 121 -15.15 11.27 -8.06
CA GLN A 121 -16.12 10.76 -9.04
C GLN A 121 -16.90 9.56 -8.48
N PHE A 122 -16.21 8.63 -7.82
CA PHE A 122 -16.83 7.48 -7.19
C PHE A 122 -17.79 7.90 -6.07
N ARG A 123 -17.37 8.80 -5.17
CA ARG A 123 -18.22 9.32 -4.09
C ARG A 123 -19.49 9.98 -4.63
N ARG A 124 -19.37 10.83 -5.66
CA ARG A 124 -20.51 11.48 -6.31
C ARG A 124 -21.46 10.46 -6.96
N HIS A 125 -20.93 9.43 -7.60
CA HIS A 125 -21.74 8.37 -8.18
C HIS A 125 -22.50 7.58 -7.10
N LEU A 126 -21.80 7.18 -6.03
CA LEU A 126 -22.39 6.43 -4.91
C LEU A 126 -23.52 7.23 -4.25
N SER A 127 -23.31 8.50 -3.93
CA SER A 127 -24.34 9.37 -3.33
C SER A 127 -25.62 9.37 -4.17
N ARG A 128 -25.49 9.64 -5.48
CA ARG A 128 -26.65 9.65 -6.40
C ARG A 128 -27.37 8.32 -6.50
N ARG A 129 -26.70 7.19 -6.26
CA ARG A 129 -27.32 5.86 -6.29
C ARG A 129 -28.07 5.59 -4.98
N LEU A 130 -27.49 6.00 -3.85
CA LEU A 130 -28.14 5.90 -2.54
C LEU A 130 -29.38 6.81 -2.46
N ASP A 131 -29.30 8.03 -2.96
CA ASP A 131 -30.42 8.98 -2.99
C ASP A 131 -31.59 8.51 -3.87
N LYS A 132 -31.37 7.55 -4.79
CA LYS A 132 -32.41 6.96 -5.63
C LYS A 132 -33.08 5.72 -5.01
N LEU A 133 -32.47 5.17 -3.95
CA LEU A 133 -32.92 3.95 -3.28
C LEU A 133 -33.77 4.24 -2.04
N ILE A 134 -33.74 5.48 -1.55
CA ILE A 134 -34.49 5.99 -0.39
C ILE A 134 -35.61 6.88 -0.94
#